data_AF-A0A942BIA2-F1
#
_entry.id   AF-A0A942BIA2-F1
#
_cell.length_a   1.000
_cell.length_b   1.000
_cell.length_c   1.000
_cell.angle_alpha   90.00
_cell.angle_beta   90.00
_cell.angle_gamma   90.00
#
_symmetry.space_group_name_H-M   'P 1'
#
loop_
_entity.id
_entity.type
_entity.pdbx_description
1 polymer ?
#
loop_
_entity_poly.entity_id
_entity_poly.type
_entity_poly.pdbx_seq_one_letter_code
_entity_poly.pdbx_strand_id
1 'polypeptide(L)'
;MTQSSDDLLRAVSLRGRRWLEDSLLPRQAQILKCQPEHEAIRASLIDPVACLRLIYGLYAFSRRSGNYDELARTAVKAIDARPTGSPSEVYRAFCSFDPSFENPRNFQVVAGLAELSQEVCGLPGVHSIYDWITQAAEKTQRVEKAFLRIVEIRGVGPKLASVIMRDFIEIAQLELSILAIDQIYMQPINKQVRRFATAVVPELDPEKSADWILAGKIAKAARAAGVSGIRVNMGAQTIPLDEPLESLANSTNATSSS
;
A
#
# COMPACT_ATOMS: atom_id res chain seq x y z
N MET A 1 20.83 -18.51 -1.52
CA MET A 1 20.01 -18.14 -0.35
C MET A 1 20.18 -19.27 0.65
N THR A 2 20.42 -18.98 1.93
CA THR A 2 20.58 -20.03 2.95
C THR A 2 19.20 -20.47 3.42
N GLN A 3 19.07 -21.71 3.90
CA GLN A 3 17.82 -22.24 4.46
C GLN A 3 17.23 -21.33 5.55
N SER A 4 18.10 -20.72 6.36
CA SER A 4 17.72 -19.74 7.39
C SER A 4 17.07 -18.45 6.83
N SER A 5 17.50 -17.96 5.66
CA SER A 5 16.87 -16.79 5.02
C SER A 5 15.49 -17.12 4.45
N ASP A 6 15.31 -18.32 3.91
CA ASP A 6 14.02 -18.78 3.38
C ASP A 6 12.99 -18.96 4.51
N ASP A 7 13.41 -19.55 5.63
CA ASP A 7 12.56 -19.70 6.82
C ASP A 7 12.12 -18.34 7.37
N LEU A 8 13.04 -17.37 7.43
CA LEU A 8 12.72 -16.01 7.84
C LEU A 8 11.71 -15.34 6.88
N LEU A 9 11.89 -15.49 5.57
CA LEU A 9 10.95 -14.97 4.57
C LEU A 9 9.55 -15.57 4.73
N ARG A 10 9.45 -16.88 5.01
CA ARG A 10 8.18 -17.57 5.28
C ARG A 10 7.53 -17.05 6.57
N ALA A 11 8.30 -16.94 7.65
CA ALA A 11 7.80 -16.43 8.94
C ALA A 11 7.26 -15.01 8.81
N VAL A 12 8.01 -14.13 8.14
CA VAL A 12 7.60 -12.73 7.92
C VAL A 12 6.41 -12.63 6.97
N SER A 13 6.34 -13.48 5.93
CA SER A 13 5.16 -13.54 5.05
C SER A 13 3.90 -13.96 5.82
N LEU A 14 4.00 -14.96 6.70
CA LEU A 14 2.89 -15.38 7.56
C LEU A 14 2.45 -14.27 8.52
N ARG A 15 3.40 -13.55 9.12
CA ARG A 15 3.11 -12.36 9.94
C ARG A 15 2.38 -11.29 9.13
N GLY A 16 2.79 -11.07 7.88
CA GLY A 16 2.11 -10.14 6.98
C GLY A 16 0.68 -10.55 6.66
N ARG A 17 0.41 -11.85 6.46
CA ARG A 17 -0.96 -12.36 6.31
C ARG A 17 -1.81 -12.07 7.54
N ARG A 18 -1.29 -12.37 8.75
CA ARG A 18 -2.02 -12.07 10.00
C ARG A 18 -2.32 -10.58 10.13
N TRP A 19 -1.34 -9.73 9.85
CA TRP A 19 -1.58 -8.28 9.88
C TRP A 19 -2.62 -7.82 8.83
N LEU A 20 -2.60 -8.41 7.64
CA LEU A 20 -3.63 -8.15 6.62
C LEU A 20 -5.02 -8.48 7.16
N GLU A 21 -5.21 -9.69 7.70
CA GLU A 21 -6.49 -10.22 8.19
C GLU A 21 -6.96 -9.50 9.47
N ASP A 22 -6.07 -9.30 10.44
CA ASP A 22 -6.42 -8.80 11.76
C ASP A 22 -6.48 -7.27 11.83
N SER A 23 -5.82 -6.57 10.90
CA SER A 23 -5.66 -5.10 10.98
C SER A 23 -6.02 -4.36 9.70
N LEU A 24 -5.45 -4.74 8.55
CA LEU A 24 -5.63 -3.95 7.32
C LEU A 24 -7.05 -4.11 6.74
N LEU A 25 -7.52 -5.33 6.51
CA LEU A 25 -8.86 -5.57 5.95
C LEU A 25 -9.97 -4.99 6.84
N PRO A 26 -9.97 -5.16 8.18
CA PRO A 26 -10.96 -4.53 9.05
C PRO A 26 -10.96 -3.00 8.92
N ARG A 27 -9.79 -2.36 8.85
CA ARG A 27 -9.69 -0.91 8.69
C ARG A 27 -10.19 -0.45 7.33
N GLN A 28 -9.84 -1.16 6.26
CA GLN A 28 -10.31 -0.85 4.91
C GLN A 28 -11.84 -0.98 4.83
N ALA A 29 -12.40 -2.06 5.37
CA ALA A 29 -13.84 -2.29 5.41
C ALA A 29 -14.59 -1.28 6.27
N GLN A 30 -14.04 -0.88 7.42
CA GLN A 30 -14.60 0.21 8.23
C GLN A 30 -14.67 1.52 7.43
N ILE A 31 -13.59 1.85 6.71
CA ILE A 31 -13.57 3.06 5.87
C ILE A 31 -14.59 2.92 4.75
N LEU A 32 -14.67 1.79 4.07
CA LEU A 32 -15.56 1.55 2.93
C LEU A 32 -17.03 1.26 3.31
N LYS A 33 -17.31 1.04 4.61
CA LYS A 33 -18.61 0.60 5.12
C LYS A 33 -19.08 -0.74 4.52
N CYS A 34 -18.16 -1.70 4.39
CA CYS A 34 -18.44 -3.05 3.87
C CYS A 34 -17.96 -4.14 4.84
N GLN A 35 -18.05 -5.41 4.43
CA GLN A 35 -17.48 -6.53 5.19
C GLN A 35 -15.95 -6.58 5.05
N PRO A 36 -15.20 -7.09 6.06
CA PRO A 36 -13.74 -7.16 6.10
C PRO A 36 -13.17 -8.31 5.26
N GLU A 37 -13.68 -8.46 4.04
CA GLU A 37 -13.33 -9.53 3.11
C GLU A 37 -12.85 -8.94 1.79
N HIS A 38 -11.89 -9.62 1.15
CA HIS A 38 -11.31 -9.20 -0.12
C HIS A 38 -12.38 -8.87 -1.17
N GLU A 39 -13.40 -9.71 -1.29
CA GLU A 39 -14.45 -9.57 -2.29
C GLU A 39 -15.34 -8.36 -2.03
N ALA A 40 -15.77 -8.16 -0.78
CA ALA A 40 -16.60 -7.01 -0.41
C ALA A 40 -15.84 -5.67 -0.59
N ILE A 41 -14.56 -5.66 -0.23
CA ILE A 41 -13.68 -4.50 -0.42
C ILE A 41 -13.48 -4.24 -1.91
N ARG A 42 -13.17 -5.26 -2.70
CA ARG A 42 -13.00 -5.17 -4.17
C ARG A 42 -14.24 -4.60 -4.84
N ALA A 43 -15.41 -5.16 -4.55
CA ALA A 43 -16.68 -4.69 -5.10
C ALA A 43 -16.95 -3.22 -4.77
N SER A 44 -16.59 -2.78 -3.55
CA SER A 44 -16.73 -1.39 -3.14
C SER A 44 -15.76 -0.47 -3.90
N LEU A 45 -14.54 -0.92 -4.20
CA LEU A 45 -13.51 -0.09 -4.83
C LEU A 45 -13.72 0.19 -6.31
N ILE A 46 -14.67 -0.48 -6.97
CA ILE A 46 -15.10 -0.11 -8.33
C ILE A 46 -15.77 1.26 -8.33
N ASP A 47 -16.43 1.66 -7.25
CA ASP A 47 -16.99 3.00 -7.12
C ASP A 47 -15.86 4.05 -6.92
N PRO A 48 -15.79 5.11 -7.75
CA PRO A 48 -14.71 6.08 -7.69
C PRO A 48 -14.68 6.87 -6.39
N VAL A 49 -15.84 7.13 -5.78
CA VAL A 49 -15.96 7.87 -4.52
C VAL A 49 -15.47 7.00 -3.38
N ALA A 50 -15.89 5.73 -3.32
CA ALA A 50 -15.43 4.76 -2.34
C ALA A 50 -13.92 4.51 -2.46
N CYS A 51 -13.38 4.44 -3.68
CA CYS A 51 -11.94 4.36 -3.92
C CYS A 51 -11.20 5.59 -3.37
N LEU A 52 -11.65 6.81 -3.68
CA LEU A 52 -11.06 8.03 -3.13
C LEU A 52 -11.20 8.10 -1.60
N ARG A 53 -12.34 7.68 -1.07
CA ARG A 53 -12.61 7.58 0.36
C ARG A 53 -11.61 6.69 1.07
N LEU A 54 -11.28 5.53 0.49
CA LEU A 54 -10.22 4.68 1.03
C LEU A 54 -8.86 5.37 0.97
N ILE A 55 -8.51 5.95 -0.18
CA ILE A 55 -7.20 6.59 -0.37
C ILE A 55 -6.99 7.74 0.61
N TYR A 56 -7.98 8.61 0.80
CA TYR A 56 -7.89 9.70 1.75
C TYR A 56 -7.96 9.24 3.20
N GLY A 57 -8.80 8.25 3.51
CA GLY A 57 -8.99 7.70 4.85
C GLY A 57 -7.85 6.80 5.34
N LEU A 58 -6.96 6.35 4.45
CA LEU A 58 -5.90 5.41 4.80
C LEU A 58 -4.50 5.85 4.35
N TYR A 59 -4.35 6.50 3.20
CA TYR A 59 -3.03 6.67 2.59
C TYR A 59 -2.57 8.13 2.58
N ALA A 60 -3.40 9.06 2.10
CA ALA A 60 -3.02 10.42 1.73
C ALA A 60 -2.30 11.23 2.83
N PHE A 61 -2.65 11.00 4.11
CA PHE A 61 -2.13 11.77 5.24
C PHE A 61 -1.19 10.98 6.15
N SER A 62 -0.83 9.74 5.79
CA SER A 62 0.06 8.86 6.56
C SER A 62 1.46 9.44 6.83
N ARG A 63 1.84 10.50 6.10
CA ARG A 63 3.09 11.24 6.24
C ARG A 63 3.12 12.29 7.35
N ARG A 64 1.98 12.65 7.96
CA ARG A 64 1.94 13.64 9.06
C ARG A 64 2.27 12.94 10.39
N SER A 65 3.33 13.40 11.05
CA SER A 65 3.62 13.05 12.44
C SER A 65 2.59 13.71 13.35
N GLY A 66 1.85 12.92 14.12
CA GLY A 66 0.77 13.38 15.01
C GLY A 66 -0.59 13.54 14.29
N ASN A 67 -1.65 13.07 14.94
CA ASN A 67 -3.08 13.15 14.53
C ASN A 67 -3.45 12.59 13.15
N TYR A 68 -2.67 11.67 12.58
CA TYR A 68 -3.02 11.01 11.31
C TYR A 68 -4.42 10.37 11.33
N ASP A 69 -4.79 9.65 12.40
CA ASP A 69 -6.10 9.01 12.47
C ASP A 69 -7.25 10.02 12.54
N GLU A 70 -7.02 11.20 13.11
CA GLU A 70 -8.00 12.28 13.14
C GLU A 70 -8.18 12.89 11.75
N LEU A 71 -7.08 13.20 11.06
CA LEU A 71 -7.11 13.71 9.69
C LEU A 71 -7.75 12.71 8.72
N ALA A 72 -7.44 11.42 8.86
CA ALA A 72 -8.06 10.35 8.11
C ALA A 72 -9.58 10.32 8.32
N ARG A 73 -10.05 10.37 9.57
CA ARG A 73 -11.49 10.42 9.89
C ARG A 73 -12.15 11.67 9.31
N THR A 74 -11.50 12.83 9.42
CA THR A 74 -12.03 14.08 8.87
C THR A 74 -12.09 14.05 7.35
N ALA A 75 -11.08 13.50 6.70
CA ALA A 75 -11.05 13.33 5.24
C ALA A 75 -12.20 12.44 4.76
N VAL A 76 -12.51 11.36 5.48
CA VAL A 76 -13.67 10.50 5.19
C VAL A 76 -15.00 11.26 5.34
N LYS A 77 -15.13 12.12 6.36
CA LYS A 77 -16.33 12.97 6.51
C LYS A 77 -16.46 13.98 5.37
N ALA A 78 -15.35 14.60 4.97
CA ALA A 78 -15.33 15.60 3.92
C ALA A 78 -15.70 15.02 2.55
N ILE A 79 -15.17 13.85 2.19
CA ILE A 79 -15.52 13.18 0.94
C ILE A 79 -16.96 12.63 0.98
N ASP A 80 -17.45 12.15 2.13
CA ASP A 80 -18.85 11.73 2.27
C ASP A 80 -19.83 12.91 2.06
N ALA A 81 -19.46 14.12 2.51
CA ALA A 81 -20.28 15.31 2.36
C ALA A 81 -20.19 15.95 0.96
N ARG A 82 -19.04 15.84 0.29
CA ARG A 82 -18.84 16.37 -1.07
C ARG A 82 -18.02 15.39 -1.92
N PRO A 83 -18.66 14.30 -2.41
CA PRO A 83 -17.98 13.22 -3.12
C PRO A 83 -17.53 13.61 -4.53
N THR A 84 -18.16 14.64 -5.10
CA THR A 84 -17.97 15.08 -6.49
C THR A 84 -17.68 16.57 -6.56
N GLY A 85 -16.94 16.99 -7.59
CA GLY A 85 -16.64 18.38 -7.87
C GLY A 85 -15.25 18.53 -8.48
N SER A 86 -14.87 19.75 -8.84
CA SER A 86 -13.50 20.05 -9.23
C SER A 86 -12.52 19.74 -8.08
N PRO A 87 -11.25 19.42 -8.37
CA PRO A 87 -10.24 19.17 -7.34
C PRO A 87 -10.17 20.25 -6.25
N SER A 88 -10.38 21.51 -6.63
CA SER A 88 -10.45 22.65 -5.72
C SER A 88 -11.68 22.62 -4.80
N GLU A 89 -12.83 22.19 -5.30
CA GLU A 89 -14.05 22.06 -4.48
C GLU A 89 -13.94 20.90 -3.48
N VAL A 90 -13.34 19.78 -3.90
CA VAL A 90 -13.04 18.66 -3.00
C VAL A 90 -12.14 19.14 -1.87
N TYR A 91 -11.05 19.86 -2.19
CA TYR A 91 -10.17 20.40 -1.16
C TYR A 91 -10.86 21.40 -0.23
N ARG A 92 -11.71 22.31 -0.76
CA ARG A 92 -12.47 23.25 0.08
C ARG A 92 -13.39 22.51 1.07
N ALA A 93 -13.97 21.38 0.66
CA ALA A 93 -14.75 20.56 1.58
C ALA A 93 -13.89 20.10 2.76
N PHE A 94 -12.66 19.63 2.52
CA PHE A 94 -11.75 19.22 3.58
C PHE A 94 -11.44 20.36 4.55
N CYS A 95 -11.11 21.55 4.04
CA CYS A 95 -10.86 22.74 4.85
C CYS A 95 -12.08 23.17 5.68
N SER A 96 -13.30 22.99 5.16
CA SER A 96 -14.53 23.32 5.88
C SER A 96 -14.81 22.42 7.09
N PHE A 97 -14.32 21.18 7.07
CA PHE A 97 -14.44 20.26 8.19
C PHE A 97 -13.32 20.43 9.22
N ASP A 98 -12.11 20.77 8.77
CA ASP A 98 -10.98 21.05 9.65
C ASP A 98 -10.01 22.05 8.99
N PRO A 99 -9.86 23.26 9.54
CA PRO A 99 -8.92 24.27 9.05
C PRO A 99 -7.46 23.80 9.02
N SER A 100 -7.08 22.75 9.77
CA SER A 100 -5.74 22.17 9.73
C SER A 100 -5.36 21.58 8.36
N PHE A 101 -6.35 21.40 7.48
CA PHE A 101 -6.13 21.05 6.08
C PHE A 101 -5.61 22.21 5.25
N GLU A 102 -5.80 23.47 5.66
CA GLU A 102 -5.40 24.69 4.95
C GLU A 102 -3.87 24.84 4.88
N ASN A 103 -3.24 24.07 4.00
CA ASN A 103 -1.86 24.30 3.60
C ASN A 103 -1.61 23.78 2.18
N PRO A 104 -0.60 24.34 1.47
CA PRO A 104 -0.34 23.98 0.07
C PRO A 104 -0.02 22.50 -0.15
N ARG A 105 0.56 21.82 0.84
CA ARG A 105 0.94 20.40 0.72
C ARG A 105 -0.26 19.47 0.74
N ASN A 106 -1.30 19.80 1.49
CA ASN A 106 -2.55 19.04 1.53
C ASN A 106 -3.39 19.30 0.27
N PHE A 107 -3.44 20.56 -0.19
CA PHE A 107 -4.07 20.87 -1.47
C PHE A 107 -3.52 20.00 -2.60
N GLN A 108 -2.19 19.93 -2.73
CA GLN A 108 -1.54 19.17 -3.81
C GLN A 108 -1.91 17.69 -3.80
N VAL A 109 -1.98 17.06 -2.61
CA VAL A 109 -2.35 15.65 -2.49
C VAL A 109 -3.83 15.44 -2.74
N VAL A 110 -4.70 16.24 -2.11
CA VAL A 110 -6.15 16.11 -2.27
C VAL A 110 -6.56 16.37 -3.71
N ALA A 111 -6.14 17.51 -4.26
CA ALA A 111 -6.47 17.90 -5.62
C ALA A 111 -5.89 16.92 -6.64
N GLY A 112 -4.62 16.53 -6.50
CA GLY A 112 -3.99 15.63 -7.46
C GLY A 112 -4.56 14.21 -7.46
N LEU A 113 -5.01 13.69 -6.31
CA LEU A 113 -5.73 12.41 -6.25
C LEU A 113 -7.15 12.51 -6.85
N ALA A 114 -7.85 13.63 -6.63
CA ALA A 114 -9.15 13.87 -7.24
C ALA A 114 -9.03 14.01 -8.77
N GLU A 115 -8.00 14.71 -9.24
CA GLU A 115 -7.66 14.85 -10.66
C GLU A 115 -7.33 13.49 -11.28
N LEU A 116 -6.49 12.67 -10.64
CA LEU A 116 -6.22 11.32 -11.12
C LEU A 116 -7.49 10.48 -11.21
N SER A 117 -8.38 10.57 -10.21
CA SER A 117 -9.66 9.85 -10.25
C SER A 117 -10.51 10.27 -11.44
N GLN A 118 -10.60 11.58 -11.73
CA GLN A 118 -11.31 12.11 -12.90
C GLN A 118 -10.66 11.66 -14.22
N GLU A 119 -9.33 11.72 -14.30
CA GLU A 119 -8.55 11.27 -15.47
C GLU A 119 -8.84 9.80 -15.80
N VAL A 120 -8.73 8.91 -14.80
CA VAL A 120 -8.92 7.47 -15.05
C VAL A 120 -10.37 7.10 -15.30
N CYS A 121 -11.34 7.76 -14.66
CA CYS A 121 -12.77 7.53 -14.94
C CYS A 121 -13.19 8.04 -16.33
N GLY A 122 -12.37 8.90 -16.95
CA GLY A 122 -12.54 9.31 -18.35
C GLY A 122 -12.10 8.24 -19.36
N LEU A 123 -11.40 7.19 -18.93
CA LEU A 123 -10.95 6.11 -19.81
C LEU A 123 -12.07 5.07 -20.04
N PRO A 124 -12.18 4.50 -21.26
CA PRO A 124 -13.21 3.52 -21.56
C PRO A 124 -13.16 2.29 -20.64
N GLY A 125 -14.26 2.03 -19.95
CA GLY A 125 -14.44 0.83 -19.10
C GLY A 125 -13.62 0.85 -17.81
N VAL A 126 -13.14 2.02 -17.37
CA VAL A 126 -12.43 2.21 -16.10
C VAL A 126 -13.31 3.02 -15.15
N HIS A 127 -13.54 2.49 -13.95
CA HIS A 127 -14.49 3.06 -13.00
C HIS A 127 -13.83 3.78 -11.82
N SER A 128 -12.58 3.47 -11.50
CA SER A 128 -11.85 4.05 -10.38
C SER A 128 -10.33 3.90 -10.54
N ILE A 129 -9.56 4.50 -9.62
CA ILE A 129 -8.09 4.32 -9.55
C ILE A 129 -7.74 2.85 -9.27
N TYR A 130 -8.50 2.18 -8.40
CA TYR A 130 -8.33 0.76 -8.12
C TYR A 130 -8.52 -0.05 -9.40
N ASP A 131 -9.65 0.15 -10.07
CA ASP A 131 -10.01 -0.57 -11.29
C ASP A 131 -8.98 -0.33 -12.41
N TRP A 132 -8.50 0.91 -12.56
CA TRP A 132 -7.44 1.25 -13.50
C TRP A 132 -6.14 0.45 -13.25
N ILE A 133 -5.70 0.36 -11.99
CA ILE A 133 -4.50 -0.38 -11.60
C ILE A 133 -4.68 -1.89 -11.85
N THR A 134 -5.82 -2.44 -11.43
CA THR A 134 -6.07 -3.89 -11.53
C THR A 134 -6.30 -4.32 -12.96
N GLN A 135 -6.99 -3.54 -13.79
CA GLN A 135 -7.12 -3.83 -15.21
C GLN A 135 -5.77 -3.79 -15.93
N ALA A 136 -4.88 -2.85 -15.58
CA ALA A 136 -3.53 -2.82 -16.14
C ALA A 136 -2.75 -4.10 -15.77
N ALA A 137 -2.82 -4.50 -14.49
CA ALA A 137 -2.25 -5.73 -13.98
C ALA A 137 -2.78 -6.98 -14.71
N GLU A 138 -4.09 -7.11 -14.89
CA GLU A 138 -4.72 -8.26 -15.53
C GLU A 138 -4.43 -8.33 -17.04
N LYS A 139 -4.55 -7.20 -17.74
CA LYS A 139 -4.44 -7.17 -19.21
C LYS A 139 -3.00 -7.19 -19.70
N THR A 140 -2.09 -6.59 -18.94
CA THR A 140 -0.71 -6.36 -19.41
C THR A 140 0.34 -6.97 -18.51
N GLN A 141 -0.02 -7.44 -17.31
CA GLN A 141 0.94 -7.89 -16.27
C GLN A 141 1.90 -6.78 -15.81
N ARG A 142 1.63 -5.53 -16.20
CA ARG A 142 2.42 -4.34 -15.87
C ARG A 142 1.61 -3.36 -15.04
N VAL A 143 2.28 -2.72 -14.10
CA VAL A 143 1.75 -1.65 -13.27
C VAL A 143 2.66 -0.42 -13.21
N GLU A 144 3.82 -0.47 -13.87
CA GLU A 144 4.78 0.65 -13.96
C GLU A 144 4.13 1.98 -14.33
N LYS A 145 3.32 2.00 -15.40
CA LYS A 145 2.67 3.24 -15.87
C LYS A 145 1.76 3.85 -14.80
N ALA A 146 1.00 3.00 -14.11
CA ALA A 146 0.13 3.46 -13.04
C ALA A 146 0.93 4.01 -11.86
N PHE A 147 1.99 3.30 -11.45
CA PHE A 147 2.89 3.75 -10.40
C PHE A 147 3.53 5.11 -10.73
N LEU A 148 4.11 5.26 -11.93
CA LEU A 148 4.79 6.50 -12.33
C LEU A 148 3.82 7.69 -12.34
N ARG A 149 2.62 7.50 -12.89
CA ARG A 149 1.59 8.55 -12.90
C ARG A 149 1.15 8.95 -11.48
N ILE A 150 1.03 7.99 -10.56
CA ILE A 150 0.71 8.30 -9.15
C ILE A 150 1.85 9.10 -8.49
N VAL A 151 3.11 8.79 -8.79
CA VAL A 151 4.28 9.52 -8.26
C VAL A 151 4.38 10.96 -8.82
N GLU A 152 3.83 11.23 -10.00
CA GLU A 152 3.76 12.59 -10.55
C GLU A 152 2.82 13.51 -9.75
N ILE A 153 1.89 12.95 -8.97
CA ILE A 153 1.04 13.73 -8.08
C ILE A 153 1.92 14.41 -7.03
N ARG A 154 1.93 15.74 -7.05
CA ARG A 154 2.75 16.50 -6.12
C ARG A 154 2.37 16.17 -4.66
N GLY A 155 3.36 15.74 -3.89
CA GLY A 155 3.16 15.31 -2.51
C GLY A 155 2.91 13.80 -2.34
N VAL A 156 2.72 13.05 -3.42
CA VAL A 156 2.71 11.58 -3.41
C VAL A 156 4.09 11.09 -3.84
N GLY A 157 4.88 10.64 -2.88
CA GLY A 157 6.19 10.06 -3.16
C GLY A 157 6.12 8.57 -3.53
N PRO A 158 7.23 7.98 -4.04
CA PRO A 158 7.33 6.57 -4.39
C PRO A 158 6.85 5.62 -3.29
N LYS A 159 7.18 5.92 -2.02
CA LYS A 159 6.72 5.12 -0.88
C LYS A 159 5.20 5.05 -0.77
N LEU A 160 4.51 6.19 -0.90
CA LEU A 160 3.06 6.26 -0.78
C LEU A 160 2.39 5.55 -1.98
N ALA A 161 2.91 5.81 -3.18
CA ALA A 161 2.48 5.10 -4.38
C ALA A 161 2.63 3.58 -4.18
N SER A 162 3.77 3.12 -3.67
CA SER A 162 3.99 1.69 -3.42
C SER A 162 3.06 1.09 -2.38
N VAL A 163 2.66 1.83 -1.34
CA VAL A 163 1.65 1.36 -0.38
C VAL A 163 0.30 1.15 -1.09
N ILE A 164 -0.13 2.12 -1.91
CA ILE A 164 -1.38 2.02 -2.68
C ILE A 164 -1.33 0.83 -3.64
N MET A 165 -0.25 0.71 -4.43
CA MET A 165 -0.07 -0.40 -5.36
C MET A 165 -0.09 -1.75 -4.65
N ARG A 166 0.66 -1.89 -3.56
CA ARG A 166 0.74 -3.11 -2.76
C ARG A 166 -0.64 -3.53 -2.27
N ASP A 167 -1.37 -2.62 -1.64
CA ASP A 167 -2.64 -2.95 -1.02
C ASP A 167 -3.72 -3.25 -2.08
N PHE A 168 -3.77 -2.50 -3.19
CA PHE A 168 -4.73 -2.74 -4.26
C PHE A 168 -4.48 -4.07 -4.99
N ILE A 169 -3.22 -4.39 -5.26
CA ILE A 169 -2.86 -5.68 -5.87
C ILE A 169 -3.10 -6.86 -4.90
N GLU A 170 -2.90 -6.68 -3.59
CA GLU A 170 -3.30 -7.70 -2.59
C GLU A 170 -4.82 -7.86 -2.56
N ILE A 171 -5.60 -6.79 -2.50
CA ILE A 171 -7.08 -6.87 -2.52
C ILE A 171 -7.56 -7.61 -3.78
N ALA A 172 -6.93 -7.33 -4.92
CA ALA A 172 -7.22 -7.98 -6.18
C ALA A 172 -6.67 -9.43 -6.28
N GLN A 173 -5.77 -9.83 -5.38
CA GLN A 173 -5.03 -11.09 -5.43
C GLN A 173 -4.28 -11.30 -6.76
N LEU A 174 -3.69 -10.23 -7.29
CA LEU A 174 -3.06 -10.21 -8.62
C LEU A 174 -1.52 -10.28 -8.59
N GLU A 175 -0.88 -10.38 -7.42
CA GLU A 175 0.58 -10.32 -7.29
C GLU A 175 1.31 -11.31 -8.22
N LEU A 176 0.83 -12.55 -8.28
CA LEU A 176 1.43 -13.61 -9.10
C LEU A 176 1.28 -13.38 -10.60
N SER A 177 0.31 -12.56 -11.01
CA SER A 177 0.10 -12.20 -12.41
C SER A 177 0.99 -11.03 -12.85
N ILE A 178 1.64 -10.31 -11.93
CA ILE A 178 2.52 -9.19 -12.24
C ILE A 178 3.92 -9.67 -12.66
N LEU A 179 4.45 -9.11 -13.74
CA LEU A 179 5.82 -9.39 -14.17
C LEU A 179 6.83 -9.06 -13.06
N ALA A 180 7.85 -9.91 -12.93
CA ALA A 180 8.87 -9.82 -11.90
C ALA A 180 9.57 -8.44 -11.81
N ILE A 181 9.68 -7.72 -12.93
CA ILE A 181 10.28 -6.38 -13.01
C ILE A 181 9.43 -5.31 -12.32
N ASP A 182 8.10 -5.44 -12.35
CA ASP A 182 7.18 -4.47 -11.76
C ASP A 182 6.88 -4.75 -10.29
N GLN A 183 7.31 -5.92 -9.78
CA GLN A 183 7.09 -6.26 -8.37
C GLN A 183 7.78 -5.29 -7.39
N ILE A 184 8.77 -4.54 -7.87
CA ILE A 184 9.44 -3.48 -7.10
C ILE A 184 8.47 -2.37 -6.67
N TYR A 185 7.42 -2.10 -7.47
CA TYR A 185 6.49 -1.01 -7.22
C TYR A 185 5.54 -1.30 -6.05
N MET A 186 5.47 -2.55 -5.58
CA MET A 186 4.64 -2.97 -4.44
C MET A 186 5.46 -3.13 -3.15
N GLN A 187 6.69 -2.60 -3.13
CA GLN A 187 7.63 -2.72 -2.01
C GLN A 187 7.93 -1.34 -1.39
N PRO A 188 7.00 -0.76 -0.62
CA PRO A 188 7.30 0.46 0.12
C PRO A 188 8.41 0.20 1.15
N ILE A 189 9.44 1.05 1.12
CA ILE A 189 10.61 0.93 1.99
C ILE A 189 10.51 1.93 3.15
N ASN A 190 10.62 1.43 4.38
CA ASN A 190 10.72 2.22 5.60
C ASN A 190 11.90 1.69 6.47
N LYS A 191 12.09 2.25 7.67
CA LYS A 191 13.20 1.84 8.56
C LYS A 191 13.15 0.35 8.91
N GLN A 192 11.97 -0.19 9.18
CA GLN A 192 11.77 -1.60 9.50
C GLN A 192 12.11 -2.50 8.31
N VAL A 193 11.61 -2.17 7.12
CA VAL A 193 11.87 -2.93 5.89
C VAL A 193 13.35 -2.86 5.50
N ARG A 194 14.03 -1.72 5.71
CA ARG A 194 15.49 -1.59 5.53
C ARG A 194 16.27 -2.54 6.43
N ARG A 195 15.92 -2.58 7.72
CA ARG A 195 16.51 -3.50 8.70
C ARG A 195 16.25 -4.97 8.33
N PHE A 196 15.05 -5.29 7.88
CA PHE A 196 14.72 -6.63 7.42
C PHE A 196 15.53 -7.03 6.18
N ALA A 197 15.68 -6.13 5.21
CA ALA A 197 16.35 -6.39 3.95
C ALA A 197 17.78 -6.93 4.13
N THR A 198 18.52 -6.44 5.14
CA THR A 198 19.89 -6.88 5.41
C THR A 198 19.99 -8.30 5.95
N ALA A 199 18.93 -8.81 6.59
CA ALA A 199 18.90 -10.18 7.09
C ALA A 199 18.65 -11.21 5.97
N VAL A 200 17.91 -10.82 4.93
CA VAL A 200 17.56 -11.71 3.82
C VAL A 200 18.44 -11.52 2.58
N VAL A 201 19.13 -10.38 2.48
CA VAL A 201 20.03 -10.03 1.39
C VAL A 201 21.29 -9.38 2.00
N PRO A 202 22.23 -10.18 2.51
CA PRO A 202 23.37 -9.70 3.31
C PRO A 202 24.37 -8.85 2.51
N GLU A 203 24.33 -8.88 1.18
CA GLU A 203 25.16 -7.99 0.36
C GLU A 203 24.69 -6.53 0.34
N LEU A 204 23.54 -6.22 0.95
CA LEU A 204 23.00 -4.85 1.01
C LEU A 204 23.56 -4.08 2.19
N ASP A 205 24.08 -2.88 1.90
CA ASP A 205 24.33 -1.85 2.92
C ASP A 205 23.01 -1.09 3.16
N PRO A 206 22.37 -1.20 4.34
CA PRO A 206 21.06 -0.59 4.60
C PRO A 206 21.08 0.95 4.58
N GLU A 207 22.24 1.55 4.85
CA GLU A 207 22.40 3.00 4.91
C GLU A 207 22.71 3.59 3.53
N LYS A 208 23.41 2.82 2.68
CA LYS A 208 23.84 3.30 1.35
C LYS A 208 22.97 2.80 0.20
N SER A 209 22.21 1.73 0.40
CA SER A 209 21.36 1.17 -0.66
C SER A 209 20.17 2.09 -0.96
N ALA A 210 19.99 2.40 -2.23
CA ALA A 210 18.81 3.09 -2.72
C ALA A 210 17.55 2.24 -2.51
N ASP A 211 16.41 2.87 -2.20
CA ASP A 211 15.14 2.17 -1.91
C ASP A 211 14.72 1.21 -3.02
N TRP A 212 14.90 1.59 -4.29
CA TRP A 212 14.52 0.74 -5.43
C TRP A 212 15.38 -0.53 -5.55
N ILE A 213 16.64 -0.48 -5.10
CA ILE A 213 17.51 -1.67 -5.04
C ILE A 213 17.00 -2.61 -3.95
N LEU A 214 16.70 -2.08 -2.77
CA LEU A 214 16.15 -2.85 -1.65
C LEU A 214 14.81 -3.51 -2.05
N ALA A 215 13.90 -2.73 -2.65
CA ALA A 215 12.62 -3.20 -3.18
C ALA A 215 12.80 -4.37 -4.15
N GLY A 216 13.67 -4.23 -5.16
CA GLY A 216 13.94 -5.29 -6.13
C GLY A 216 14.55 -6.54 -5.52
N LYS A 217 15.45 -6.38 -4.56
CA LYS A 217 16.10 -7.49 -3.87
C LYS A 217 15.15 -8.24 -2.95
N ILE A 218 14.29 -7.55 -2.19
CA ILE A 218 13.24 -8.16 -1.37
C ILE A 218 12.25 -8.93 -2.26
N ALA A 219 11.74 -8.29 -3.33
CA ALA A 219 10.81 -8.95 -4.26
C ALA A 219 11.45 -10.20 -4.89
N LYS A 220 12.72 -10.12 -5.30
CA LYS A 220 13.46 -11.27 -5.82
C LYS A 220 13.61 -12.37 -4.78
N ALA A 221 13.95 -12.03 -3.54
CA ALA A 221 14.13 -12.99 -2.45
C ALA A 221 12.82 -13.70 -2.09
N ALA A 222 11.72 -12.95 -1.95
CA ALA A 222 10.40 -13.52 -1.69
C ALA A 222 9.97 -14.51 -2.79
N ARG A 223 10.16 -14.14 -4.07
CA ARG A 223 9.89 -15.06 -5.20
C ARG A 223 10.75 -16.32 -5.13
N ALA A 224 12.05 -16.19 -4.84
CA ALA A 224 12.95 -17.34 -4.74
C ALA A 224 12.54 -18.30 -3.62
N ALA A 225 12.06 -17.77 -2.49
CA ALA A 225 11.52 -18.56 -1.38
C ALA A 225 10.08 -19.07 -1.62
N GLY A 226 9.45 -18.73 -2.76
CA GLY A 226 8.08 -19.13 -3.07
C GLY A 226 7.02 -18.51 -2.15
N VAL A 227 7.26 -17.29 -1.67
CA VAL A 227 6.32 -16.54 -0.82
C VAL A 227 5.91 -15.22 -1.48
N SER A 228 4.79 -14.66 -1.02
CA SER A 228 4.31 -13.35 -1.47
C SER A 228 5.27 -12.25 -1.00
N GLY A 229 5.78 -11.45 -1.93
CA GLY A 229 6.59 -10.28 -1.66
C GLY A 229 5.77 -9.17 -1.01
N ILE A 230 4.49 -9.03 -1.37
CA ILE A 230 3.56 -8.10 -0.72
C ILE A 230 3.42 -8.46 0.77
N ARG A 231 3.14 -9.72 1.09
CA ARG A 231 2.97 -10.17 2.49
C ARG A 231 4.27 -10.12 3.26
N VAL A 232 5.42 -10.42 2.64
CA VAL A 232 6.73 -10.18 3.26
C VAL A 232 6.89 -8.70 3.62
N ASN A 233 6.54 -7.79 2.71
CA ASN A 233 6.63 -6.35 2.96
C ASN A 233 5.71 -5.91 4.10
N MET A 234 4.45 -6.36 4.10
CA MET A 234 3.49 -6.09 5.17
C MET A 234 4.02 -6.59 6.52
N GLY A 235 4.48 -7.85 6.58
CA GLY A 235 5.03 -8.43 7.80
C GLY A 235 6.25 -7.67 8.31
N ALA A 236 7.20 -7.36 7.42
CA ALA A 236 8.43 -6.66 7.77
C ALA A 236 8.16 -5.28 8.40
N GLN A 237 7.13 -4.57 7.94
CA GLN A 237 6.76 -3.26 8.51
C GLN A 237 6.23 -3.33 9.94
N THR A 238 5.72 -4.48 10.36
CA THR A 238 5.14 -4.69 11.70
C THR A 238 6.18 -5.16 12.73
N ILE A 239 7.43 -5.36 12.33
CA ILE A 239 8.51 -5.77 13.23
C ILE A 239 8.97 -4.53 14.01
N PRO A 240 8.85 -4.52 15.35
CA PRO A 240 9.44 -3.49 16.20
C PRO A 240 10.95 -3.39 15.97
N LEU A 241 11.49 -2.17 16.07
CA LEU A 241 12.92 -1.93 15.79
C LEU A 241 13.86 -2.63 16.79
N ASP A 242 13.34 -2.99 17.97
CA ASP A 242 14.00 -3.67 19.07
C ASP A 242 13.80 -5.20 19.06
N GLU A 243 12.82 -5.74 18.32
CA GLU A 243 12.59 -7.19 18.20
C GLU A 243 13.72 -7.84 17.38
N PRO A 244 14.50 -8.80 17.90
CA PRO A 244 15.53 -9.53 17.13
C PRO A 244 14.91 -10.26 15.92
N LEU A 245 15.58 -10.27 14.76
CA LEU A 245 15.01 -10.94 13.58
C LEU A 245 15.16 -12.47 13.65
N GLU A 246 16.15 -12.95 14.38
CA GLU A 246 16.43 -14.38 14.58
C GLU A 246 15.32 -15.10 15.36
N SER A 247 14.58 -14.37 16.22
CA SER A 247 13.47 -14.95 16.97
C SER A 247 12.29 -15.33 16.07
N LEU A 248 12.12 -14.64 14.94
CA LEU A 248 11.02 -14.86 14.01
C LEU A 248 11.16 -16.18 13.25
N ALA A 249 12.38 -16.56 12.85
CA ALA A 249 12.65 -17.79 12.11
C ALA A 249 12.36 -19.05 12.96
N ASN A 250 12.57 -18.99 14.27
CA ASN A 250 12.39 -20.13 15.17
C ASN A 250 10.93 -20.41 15.53
N SER A 251 10.04 -19.42 15.37
CA SER A 251 8.62 -19.53 15.71
C SER A 251 7.81 -20.41 14.75
N THR A 252 8.30 -20.61 13.52
CA THR A 252 7.60 -21.38 12.48
C THR A 252 7.83 -22.89 12.61
N ASN A 253 8.97 -23.32 13.15
CA ASN A 253 9.30 -24.74 13.37
C ASN A 253 8.53 -25.38 14.54
N ALA A 254 7.95 -24.58 15.43
CA ALA A 254 7.21 -25.07 16.59
C ALA A 254 5.73 -25.40 16.30
N THR A 255 5.21 -25.02 15.12
CA THR A 255 3.81 -25.25 14.73
C THR A 255 3.63 -26.38 13.71
N SER A 256 4.72 -26.95 13.19
CA SER A 256 4.71 -28.09 12.27
C SER A 256 4.94 -29.45 12.94
N SER A 257 5.02 -29.47 14.27
CA SER A 257 5.30 -30.66 15.10
C SER A 257 4.14 -31.07 16.00
N SER A 258 2.92 -30.59 15.72
CA SER A 258 1.68 -30.95 16.40
C SER A 258 0.66 -31.54 15.44
#